data_AF-A0A645H8N2-F1
#
_entry.id   AF-A0A645H8N2-F1
#
_cell.length_a   1.000
_cell.length_b   1.000
_cell.length_c   1.000
_cell.angle_alpha   90.00
_cell.angle_beta   90.00
_cell.angle_gamma   90.00
#
_symmetry.space_group_name_H-M   'P 1'
#
loop_
_entity.id
_entity.type
_entity.pdbx_description
1 polymer ?
#
loop_
_entity_poly.entity_id
_entity_poly.type
_entity_poly.pdbx_seq_one_letter_code
_entity_poly.pdbx_strand_id
1 'polypeptide(L)'
;MPQDVLLAGIPLHSDYPGDHDAVTRVSGSFDETVRGLYHLGEFGIRVELRVLITQYNYRRLKKISDFLYRHLPFLDFVAFMGMEVTGWATRNAAQVWIDPADFQDNLEEAVLNSAGWGMDCCIYNIPHCLLRKSLYPYACHSISDWKNQFLPVCGDCPMRNECCGLFSTSSRQSRAIKPVDGMTPNRF
;
A
#
# COMPACT_ATOMS: atom_id res chain seq x y z
N MET A 1 30.65 -9.57 7.45
CA MET A 1 29.58 -8.88 8.21
C MET A 1 28.46 -8.60 7.22
N PRO A 2 27.17 -8.78 7.57
CA PRO A 2 26.12 -8.24 6.72
C PRO A 2 26.37 -6.73 6.68
N GLN A 3 26.64 -6.18 5.51
CA GLN A 3 26.66 -4.72 5.37
C GLN A 3 25.23 -4.26 5.68
N ASP A 4 25.09 -3.28 6.56
CA ASP A 4 23.80 -2.60 6.76
C ASP A 4 23.39 -2.01 5.40
N VAL A 5 22.48 -2.69 4.71
CA VAL A 5 22.01 -2.24 3.41
C VAL A 5 20.94 -1.19 3.65
N LEU A 6 21.25 0.07 3.33
CA LEU A 6 20.28 1.16 3.35
C LEU A 6 19.14 0.85 2.36
N LEU A 7 17.90 0.82 2.86
CA LEU A 7 16.68 0.75 2.06
C LEU A 7 15.93 2.08 2.17
N ALA A 8 15.84 2.82 1.07
CA ALA A 8 15.15 4.09 1.01
C ALA A 8 13.65 3.90 0.76
N GLY A 9 12.81 4.29 1.72
CA GLY A 9 11.36 4.29 1.56
C GLY A 9 10.87 5.58 0.90
N ILE A 10 10.45 5.53 -0.35
CA ILE A 10 10.07 6.72 -1.14
C ILE A 10 8.59 6.65 -1.53
N PRO A 11 7.75 7.63 -1.17
CA PRO A 11 6.36 7.66 -1.58
C PRO A 11 6.20 8.11 -3.03
N LEU A 12 5.29 7.48 -3.76
CA LEU A 12 4.79 7.97 -5.05
C LEU A 12 3.26 7.94 -5.05
N HIS A 13 2.65 9.10 -5.27
CA HIS A 13 1.20 9.26 -5.11
C HIS A 13 0.37 9.04 -6.39
N SER A 14 0.97 9.10 -7.58
CA SER A 14 0.29 8.86 -8.86
C SER A 14 1.31 8.66 -9.98
N ASP A 15 0.90 8.04 -11.10
CA ASP A 15 1.63 8.03 -12.37
C ASP A 15 1.45 9.35 -13.15
N TYR A 16 0.47 10.16 -12.76
CA TYR A 16 0.16 11.44 -13.38
C TYR A 16 0.67 12.61 -12.52
N PRO A 17 1.52 13.51 -13.07
CA PRO A 17 2.13 14.61 -12.30
C PRO A 17 1.11 15.48 -11.56
N GLY A 18 -0.02 15.82 -12.22
CA GLY A 18 -1.04 16.68 -11.63
C GLY A 18 -1.71 16.07 -10.40
N ASP A 19 -1.98 14.76 -10.40
CA ASP A 19 -2.57 14.08 -9.25
C ASP A 19 -1.54 13.96 -8.11
N HIS A 20 -0.27 13.68 -8.45
CA HIS A 20 0.81 13.58 -7.48
C HIS A 20 1.04 14.93 -6.77
N ASP A 21 1.19 16.01 -7.53
CA ASP A 21 1.41 17.35 -7.01
C ASP A 21 0.19 17.87 -6.22
N ALA A 22 -1.03 17.46 -6.58
CA ALA A 22 -2.23 17.79 -5.81
C ALA A 22 -2.19 17.15 -4.41
N VAL A 23 -1.67 15.93 -4.28
CA VAL A 23 -1.53 15.24 -2.99
C VAL A 23 -0.43 15.89 -2.13
N THR A 24 0.74 16.20 -2.72
CA THR A 24 1.86 16.82 -1.99
C THR A 24 1.64 18.31 -1.72
N ARG A 25 0.75 18.95 -2.49
CA ARG A 25 0.53 20.41 -2.55
C ARG A 25 1.77 21.19 -2.98
N VAL A 26 2.64 20.56 -3.76
CA VAL A 26 3.89 21.15 -4.27
C VAL A 26 3.95 20.91 -5.78
N SER A 27 3.90 21.98 -6.56
CA SER A 27 4.08 21.91 -8.02
C SER A 27 5.49 21.43 -8.36
N GLY A 28 5.60 20.49 -9.30
CA GLY A 28 6.86 19.87 -9.72
C GLY A 28 7.35 18.76 -8.80
N SER A 29 6.59 18.39 -7.75
CA SER A 29 7.01 17.35 -6.80
C SER A 29 7.10 15.97 -7.43
N PHE A 30 6.26 15.68 -8.43
CA PHE A 30 6.36 14.44 -9.20
C PHE A 30 7.71 14.34 -9.90
N ASP A 31 8.09 15.36 -10.65
CA ASP A 31 9.34 15.37 -11.42
C ASP A 31 10.56 15.29 -10.50
N GLU A 32 10.51 15.98 -9.35
CA GLU A 32 11.55 15.89 -8.32
C GLU A 32 11.63 14.47 -7.74
N THR A 33 10.50 13.85 -7.41
CA THR A 33 10.43 12.49 -6.84
C THR A 33 10.98 11.47 -7.83
N VAL A 34 10.53 11.50 -9.08
CA VAL A 34 10.96 10.58 -10.14
C VAL A 34 12.46 10.75 -10.42
N ARG A 35 12.96 12.00 -10.48
CA ARG A 35 14.40 12.25 -10.64
C ARG A 35 15.21 11.72 -9.46
N GLY A 36 14.70 11.89 -8.24
CA GLY A 36 15.30 11.32 -7.03
C GLY A 36 15.38 9.79 -7.10
N LEU A 37 14.32 9.12 -7.56
CA LEU A 37 14.31 7.67 -7.75
C LEU A 37 15.38 7.20 -8.75
N TYR A 38 15.52 7.89 -9.90
CA TYR A 38 16.57 7.56 -10.86
C TYR A 38 17.97 7.76 -10.29
N HIS A 39 18.23 8.82 -9.52
CA HIS A 39 19.52 9.00 -8.86
C HIS A 39 19.79 7.89 -7.85
N LEU A 40 18.81 7.47 -7.05
CA LEU A 40 18.98 6.34 -6.13
C LEU A 40 19.36 5.06 -6.88
N GLY A 41 18.68 4.78 -8.00
CA GLY A 41 19.00 3.66 -8.89
C GLY A 41 20.40 3.73 -9.48
N GLU A 42 20.85 4.91 -9.92
CA GLU A 42 22.20 5.15 -10.45
C GLU A 42 23.30 4.84 -9.42
N PHE A 43 23.06 5.15 -8.14
CA PHE A 43 23.98 4.86 -7.05
C PHE A 43 23.81 3.45 -6.44
N GLY A 44 22.91 2.62 -6.98
CA GLY A 44 22.65 1.27 -6.46
C GLY A 44 22.05 1.27 -5.05
N ILE A 45 21.39 2.35 -4.65
CA ILE A 45 20.68 2.42 -3.36
C ILE A 45 19.35 1.71 -3.52
N ARG A 46 19.07 0.77 -2.62
CA ARG A 46 17.84 -0.01 -2.65
C ARG A 46 16.62 0.85 -2.34
N VAL A 47 15.52 0.61 -3.04
CA VAL A 47 14.30 1.41 -2.90
C VAL A 47 13.07 0.55 -2.60
N GLU A 48 12.40 0.89 -1.50
CA GLU A 48 11.00 0.51 -1.27
C GLU A 48 10.12 1.68 -1.75
N LEU A 49 9.39 1.48 -2.84
CA LEU A 49 8.43 2.47 -3.30
C LEU A 49 7.09 2.29 -2.57
N ARG A 50 6.55 3.37 -2.03
CA ARG A 50 5.32 3.36 -1.23
C ARG A 50 4.19 4.05 -1.97
N VAL A 51 3.18 3.29 -2.37
CA VAL A 51 1.95 3.80 -2.98
C VAL A 51 0.86 3.85 -1.91
N LEU A 52 0.70 5.01 -1.27
CA LEU A 52 -0.43 5.25 -0.37
C LEU A 52 -1.72 5.41 -1.17
N ILE A 53 -2.68 4.51 -0.97
CA ILE A 53 -3.94 4.49 -1.72
C ILE A 53 -4.89 5.54 -1.13
N THR A 54 -5.39 6.42 -2.01
CA THR A 54 -6.27 7.55 -1.67
C THR A 54 -7.36 7.72 -2.72
N GLN A 55 -8.34 8.57 -2.44
CA GLN A 55 -9.35 9.01 -3.43
C GLN A 55 -8.74 9.57 -4.72
N TYR A 56 -7.54 10.17 -4.66
CA TYR A 56 -6.85 10.74 -5.81
C TYR A 56 -6.34 9.67 -6.78
N ASN A 57 -5.95 8.50 -6.29
CA ASN A 57 -5.18 7.54 -7.08
C ASN A 57 -5.77 6.13 -7.18
N TYR A 58 -6.79 5.77 -6.39
CA TYR A 58 -7.28 4.40 -6.36
C TYR A 58 -7.77 3.89 -7.72
N ARG A 59 -8.41 4.76 -8.53
CA ARG A 59 -8.85 4.41 -9.90
C ARG A 59 -7.71 4.26 -10.89
N ARG A 60 -6.50 4.69 -10.51
CA ARG A 60 -5.30 4.69 -11.34
C ARG A 60 -4.30 3.62 -10.92
N LEU A 61 -4.57 2.79 -9.91
CA LEU A 61 -3.60 1.80 -9.42
C LEU A 61 -3.02 0.91 -10.52
N LYS A 62 -3.83 0.51 -11.50
CA LYS A 62 -3.35 -0.18 -12.70
C LYS A 62 -2.36 0.65 -13.54
N LYS A 63 -2.65 1.93 -13.77
CA LYS A 63 -1.76 2.83 -14.51
C LYS A 63 -0.48 3.10 -13.74
N ILE A 64 -0.57 3.16 -12.40
CA ILE A 64 0.59 3.22 -11.51
C ILE A 64 1.43 1.97 -11.70
N SER A 65 0.88 0.76 -11.59
CA SER A 65 1.68 -0.46 -11.80
C SER A 65 2.30 -0.52 -13.21
N ASP A 66 1.54 -0.18 -14.26
CA ASP A 66 2.05 -0.06 -15.64
C ASP A 66 3.25 0.92 -15.71
N PHE A 67 3.15 2.08 -15.05
CA PHE A 67 4.21 3.09 -15.00
C PHE A 67 5.44 2.58 -14.26
N LEU A 68 5.27 1.96 -13.09
CA LEU A 68 6.37 1.42 -12.29
C LEU A 68 7.17 0.40 -13.08
N TYR A 69 6.49 -0.55 -13.73
CA TYR A 69 7.15 -1.57 -14.54
C TYR A 69 7.93 -0.99 -15.73
N ARG A 70 7.35 -0.01 -16.43
CA ARG A 70 7.96 0.57 -17.64
C ARG A 70 9.09 1.54 -17.36
N HIS A 71 9.01 2.27 -16.26
CA HIS A 71 9.90 3.41 -16.00
C HIS A 71 10.81 3.21 -14.79
N LEU A 72 10.40 2.37 -13.84
CA LEU A 72 11.13 2.15 -12.59
C LEU A 72 11.41 0.65 -12.34
N PRO A 73 11.93 -0.12 -13.33
CA PRO A 73 12.16 -1.56 -13.16
C PRO A 73 13.31 -1.87 -12.18
N PHE A 74 14.06 -0.87 -11.73
CA PHE A 74 15.15 -0.99 -10.76
C PHE A 74 14.70 -0.91 -9.30
N LEU A 75 13.41 -0.69 -9.04
CA LEU A 75 12.87 -0.74 -7.68
C LEU A 75 13.02 -2.15 -7.12
N ASP A 76 13.54 -2.25 -5.90
CA ASP A 76 13.61 -3.54 -5.21
C ASP A 76 12.22 -4.04 -4.84
N PHE A 77 11.31 -3.13 -4.50
CA PHE A 77 10.06 -3.52 -3.88
C PHE A 77 9.00 -2.40 -3.93
N VAL A 78 7.74 -2.79 -4.11
CA VAL A 78 6.58 -1.88 -4.14
C VAL A 78 5.57 -2.23 -3.04
N ALA A 79 5.27 -1.29 -2.16
CA ALA A 79 4.25 -1.40 -1.14
C ALA A 79 2.98 -0.63 -1.53
N PHE A 80 1.87 -1.34 -1.72
CA PHE A 80 0.53 -0.75 -1.83
C PHE A 80 -0.10 -0.62 -0.44
N MET A 81 -0.36 0.60 0.00
CA MET A 81 -0.62 0.89 1.41
C MET A 81 -2.03 1.43 1.65
N GLY A 82 -2.76 0.82 2.59
CA GLY A 82 -3.95 1.39 3.20
C GLY A 82 -3.64 2.62 4.06
N MET A 83 -4.57 3.57 4.11
CA MET A 83 -4.40 4.85 4.82
C MET A 83 -4.77 4.77 6.31
N GLU A 84 -3.84 5.20 7.16
CA GLU A 84 -4.13 5.60 8.54
C GLU A 84 -4.75 7.01 8.56
N VAL A 85 -6.04 7.13 8.89
CA VAL A 85 -6.69 8.45 9.03
C VAL A 85 -6.34 9.12 10.35
N THR A 86 -5.22 9.84 10.37
CA THR A 86 -4.73 10.65 11.49
C THR A 86 -4.22 12.03 11.02
N GLY A 87 -3.97 12.95 11.94
CA GLY A 87 -3.39 14.26 11.66
C GLY A 87 -4.13 15.05 10.56
N TRP A 88 -3.41 15.40 9.50
CA TRP A 88 -3.98 16.13 8.35
C TRP A 88 -5.02 15.32 7.56
N ALA A 89 -4.89 13.99 7.53
CA ALA A 89 -5.87 13.13 6.85
C ALA A 89 -7.24 13.21 7.52
N THR A 90 -7.30 13.37 8.85
CA THR A 90 -8.57 13.56 9.58
C THR A 90 -9.33 14.79 9.10
N ARG A 91 -8.62 15.91 8.87
CA ARG A 91 -9.21 17.18 8.40
C ARG A 91 -9.65 17.13 6.94
N ASN A 92 -9.01 16.30 6.13
CA ASN A 92 -9.25 16.21 4.69
C ASN A 92 -9.88 14.87 4.29
N ALA A 93 -10.45 14.10 5.23
CA ALA A 93 -10.83 12.70 5.01
C ALA A 93 -11.78 12.52 3.82
N ALA A 94 -12.70 13.46 3.59
CA ALA A 94 -13.61 13.43 2.45
C ALA A 94 -12.91 13.49 1.08
N GLN A 95 -11.71 14.08 1.03
CA GLN A 95 -10.91 14.23 -0.19
C GLN A 95 -9.84 13.16 -0.34
N VAL A 96 -9.35 12.56 0.76
CA VAL A 96 -8.20 11.64 0.72
C VAL A 96 -8.59 10.19 1.01
N TRP A 97 -9.57 9.95 1.90
CA TRP A 97 -9.86 8.61 2.38
C TRP A 97 -10.83 7.88 1.46
N ILE A 98 -10.47 6.65 1.10
CA ILE A 98 -11.31 5.70 0.39
C ILE A 98 -11.37 4.43 1.23
N ASP A 99 -12.57 3.85 1.35
CA ASP A 99 -12.76 2.60 2.08
C ASP A 99 -12.02 1.47 1.33
N PRO A 100 -11.17 0.65 1.99
CA PRO A 100 -10.55 -0.52 1.36
C PRO A 100 -11.50 -1.47 0.66
N ALA A 101 -12.77 -1.54 1.09
CA ALA A 101 -13.79 -2.33 0.41
C ALA A 101 -14.10 -1.82 -1.02
N ASP A 102 -13.83 -0.54 -1.30
CA ASP A 102 -14.28 0.14 -2.52
C ASP A 102 -13.24 0.18 -3.64
N PHE A 103 -12.02 -0.33 -3.41
CA PHE A 103 -10.93 -0.33 -4.40
C PHE A 103 -10.30 -1.71 -4.65
N GLN A 104 -10.96 -2.80 -4.24
CA GLN A 104 -10.40 -4.15 -4.36
C GLN A 104 -10.12 -4.58 -5.81
N ASP A 105 -10.98 -4.21 -6.78
CA ASP A 105 -10.71 -4.47 -8.20
C ASP A 105 -9.41 -3.80 -8.66
N ASN A 106 -9.25 -2.51 -8.32
CA ASN A 106 -8.08 -1.74 -8.72
C ASN A 106 -6.79 -2.24 -8.04
N LEU A 107 -6.88 -2.61 -6.76
CA LEU A 107 -5.76 -3.16 -6.01
C LEU A 107 -5.34 -4.53 -6.55
N GLU A 108 -6.30 -5.43 -6.76
CA GLU A 108 -6.04 -6.77 -7.27
C GLU A 108 -5.36 -6.71 -8.63
N GLU A 109 -5.89 -5.91 -9.56
CA GLU A 109 -5.30 -5.74 -10.88
C GLU A 109 -3.87 -5.18 -10.79
N ALA A 110 -3.64 -4.15 -9.96
CA ALA A 110 -2.32 -3.54 -9.83
C ALA A 110 -1.28 -4.51 -9.26
N VAL A 111 -1.62 -5.21 -8.18
CA VAL A 111 -0.72 -6.14 -7.49
C VAL A 111 -0.41 -7.35 -8.36
N LEU A 112 -1.43 -7.97 -8.97
CA LEU A 112 -1.23 -9.16 -9.81
C LEU A 112 -0.47 -8.83 -11.10
N ASN A 113 -0.65 -7.64 -11.68
CA ASN A 113 0.15 -7.19 -12.82
C ASN A 113 1.62 -7.03 -12.42
N SER A 114 1.90 -6.31 -11.33
CA SER A 114 3.26 -6.11 -10.86
C SER A 114 3.96 -7.44 -10.53
N ALA A 115 3.28 -8.33 -9.80
CA ALA A 115 3.80 -9.66 -9.51
C ALA A 115 4.00 -10.52 -10.78
N GLY A 116 3.06 -10.46 -11.73
CA GLY A 116 3.16 -11.15 -13.02
C GLY A 116 4.31 -10.67 -13.89
N TRP A 117 4.81 -9.45 -13.67
CA TRP A 117 6.01 -8.91 -14.30
C TRP A 117 7.30 -9.14 -13.51
N GLY A 118 7.22 -9.87 -12.39
CA GLY A 118 8.38 -10.18 -11.54
C GLY A 118 8.80 -9.03 -10.62
N MET A 119 7.94 -8.03 -10.38
CA MET A 119 8.20 -7.01 -9.36
C MET A 119 7.77 -7.52 -7.98
N ASP A 120 8.66 -7.43 -7.00
CA ASP A 120 8.31 -7.76 -5.62
C ASP A 120 7.32 -6.73 -5.07
N CYS A 121 6.17 -7.22 -4.58
CA CYS A 121 5.07 -6.38 -4.12
C CYS A 121 4.52 -6.85 -2.79
N CYS A 122 4.13 -5.91 -1.92
CA CYS A 122 3.28 -6.21 -0.78
C CYS A 122 2.14 -5.23 -0.62
N ILE A 123 1.17 -5.68 0.16
CA ILE A 123 0.03 -4.91 0.63
C ILE A 123 0.25 -4.64 2.11
N TYR A 124 0.34 -3.36 2.44
CA TYR A 124 0.50 -2.88 3.80
C TYR A 124 -0.81 -2.27 4.30
N ASN A 125 -1.07 -2.45 5.60
CA ASN A 125 -2.13 -1.75 6.33
C ASN A 125 -3.56 -1.99 5.82
N ILE A 126 -3.82 -3.11 5.14
CA ILE A 126 -5.16 -3.53 4.74
C ILE A 126 -5.43 -4.91 5.36
N PRO A 127 -6.35 -5.02 6.34
CA PRO A 127 -6.71 -6.29 6.96
C PRO A 127 -7.15 -7.36 5.95
N HIS A 128 -6.87 -8.62 6.24
CA HIS A 128 -7.24 -9.77 5.39
C HIS A 128 -8.75 -9.84 5.08
N CYS A 129 -9.61 -9.42 5.99
CA CYS A 129 -11.06 -9.41 5.76
C CYS A 129 -11.53 -8.35 4.76
N LEU A 130 -10.67 -7.39 4.41
CA LEU A 130 -10.91 -6.39 3.38
C LEU A 130 -10.23 -6.75 2.06
N LEU A 131 -9.38 -7.79 2.04
CA LEU A 131 -8.67 -8.23 0.84
C LEU A 131 -9.41 -9.36 0.12
N ARG A 132 -9.29 -9.37 -1.21
CA ARG A 132 -9.58 -10.57 -2.01
C ARG A 132 -8.60 -11.68 -1.65
N LYS A 133 -9.06 -12.94 -1.69
CA LYS A 133 -8.23 -14.11 -1.34
C LYS A 133 -6.99 -14.25 -2.23
N SER A 134 -7.11 -13.89 -3.51
CA SER A 134 -6.01 -13.76 -4.48
C SER A 134 -4.87 -12.85 -4.00
N LEU A 135 -5.17 -11.90 -3.10
CA LEU A 135 -4.21 -10.92 -2.59
C LEU A 135 -3.54 -11.35 -1.28
N TYR A 136 -4.00 -12.43 -0.65
CA TYR A 136 -3.46 -12.89 0.64
C TYR A 136 -1.95 -13.19 0.59
N PRO A 137 -1.38 -13.78 -0.48
CA PRO A 137 0.07 -14.00 -0.57
C PRO A 137 0.91 -12.72 -0.52
N TYR A 138 0.30 -11.57 -0.81
CA TYR A 138 0.98 -10.26 -0.81
C TYR A 138 0.72 -9.46 0.47
N ALA A 139 -0.16 -9.94 1.36
CA ALA A 139 -0.48 -9.24 2.60
C ALA A 139 0.68 -9.37 3.62
N CYS A 140 1.15 -8.23 4.14
CA CYS A 140 2.29 -8.20 5.05
C CYS A 140 1.97 -7.53 6.39
N HIS A 141 2.60 -8.02 7.46
CA HIS A 141 2.54 -7.39 8.78
C HIS A 141 3.43 -6.13 8.82
N SER A 142 2.82 -4.98 8.56
CA SER A 142 3.51 -3.68 8.44
C SER A 142 3.19 -2.68 9.55
N ILE A 143 2.23 -3.00 10.43
CA ILE A 143 1.81 -2.11 11.52
C ILE A 143 2.59 -2.47 12.78
N SER A 144 3.30 -1.49 13.34
CA SER A 144 4.04 -1.68 14.60
C SER A 144 3.08 -2.06 15.73
N ASP A 145 3.49 -2.99 16.61
CA ASP A 145 2.64 -3.56 17.66
C ASP A 145 1.88 -2.52 18.49
N TRP A 146 2.53 -1.41 18.85
CA TRP A 146 1.92 -0.35 19.67
C TRP A 146 0.83 0.46 18.93
N LYS A 147 0.80 0.43 17.59
CA LYS A 147 -0.23 1.07 16.74
C LYS A 147 -1.30 0.09 16.28
N ASN A 148 -1.13 -1.20 16.54
CA ASN A 148 -2.01 -2.23 16.06
C ASN A 148 -3.16 -2.44 17.05
N GLN A 149 -4.37 -2.56 16.55
CA GLN A 149 -5.52 -3.03 17.30
C GLN A 149 -6.33 -4.06 16.52
N PHE A 150 -7.02 -4.90 17.27
CA PHE A 150 -8.06 -5.79 16.77
C PHE A 150 -9.37 -5.43 17.45
N LEU A 151 -10.44 -5.29 16.66
CA LEU A 151 -11.78 -5.01 17.19
C LEU A 151 -12.36 -6.28 17.85
N PRO A 152 -13.40 -6.17 18.71
CA PRO A 152 -14.03 -7.34 19.33
C PRO A 152 -14.48 -8.40 18.32
N VAL A 153 -14.95 -7.98 17.13
CA VAL A 153 -15.34 -8.88 16.04
C VAL A 153 -14.17 -9.74 15.52
N CYS A 154 -12.93 -9.34 15.75
CA CYS A 154 -11.75 -10.09 15.33
C CYS A 154 -11.38 -11.25 16.26
N GLY A 155 -12.05 -11.39 17.43
CA GLY A 155 -11.67 -12.34 18.49
C GLY A 155 -11.54 -13.78 18.00
N ASP A 156 -12.54 -14.25 17.26
CA ASP A 156 -12.62 -15.62 16.72
C ASP A 156 -12.17 -15.70 15.24
N CYS A 157 -11.49 -14.66 14.73
CA CYS A 157 -11.06 -14.65 13.34
C CYS A 157 -9.88 -15.62 13.12
N PRO A 158 -9.99 -16.61 12.23
CA PRO A 158 -8.94 -17.60 11.98
C PRO A 158 -7.67 -16.96 11.40
N MET A 159 -7.80 -15.85 10.67
CA MET A 159 -6.68 -15.13 10.08
C MET A 159 -6.03 -14.12 11.04
N ARG A 160 -6.44 -14.04 12.31
CA ARG A 160 -5.99 -12.98 13.24
C ARG A 160 -4.46 -12.94 13.39
N ASN A 161 -3.81 -14.09 13.49
CA ASN A 161 -2.36 -14.19 13.68
C ASN A 161 -1.55 -13.80 12.42
N GLU A 162 -2.16 -13.91 11.24
CA GLU A 162 -1.56 -13.55 9.95
C GLU A 162 -2.03 -12.16 9.46
N CYS A 163 -2.94 -11.51 10.20
CA CYS A 163 -3.51 -10.24 9.80
C CYS A 163 -2.66 -9.07 10.31
N CYS A 164 -2.44 -8.07 9.46
CA CYS A 164 -1.77 -6.82 9.85
C CYS A 164 -2.53 -6.06 10.94
N GLY A 165 -3.82 -6.35 11.13
CA GLY A 165 -4.72 -5.66 12.06
C GLY A 165 -5.09 -4.26 11.58
N LEU A 166 -5.53 -3.42 12.51
CA LEU A 166 -6.06 -2.08 12.24
C LEU A 166 -5.23 -1.04 12.98
N PHE A 167 -5.15 0.19 12.45
CA PHE A 167 -4.53 1.28 13.18
C PHE A 167 -5.40 1.73 14.36
N SER A 168 -4.86 1.70 15.58
CA SER A 168 -5.50 2.17 16.82
C SER A 168 -5.78 3.67 16.83
N THR A 169 -4.91 4.41 16.16
CA THR A 169 -4.92 5.86 16.02
C THR A 169 -5.81 6.36 14.88
N SER A 170 -6.38 5.46 14.06
CA SER A 170 -7.19 5.89 12.93
C SER A 170 -8.60 6.29 13.35
N SER A 171 -8.98 7.51 12.98
CA SER A 171 -10.30 8.08 13.21
C SER A 171 -11.40 7.49 12.31
N ARG A 172 -11.05 6.67 11.31
CA ARG A 172 -11.99 6.01 10.41
C ARG A 172 -11.59 4.56 10.22
N GLN A 173 -12.60 3.70 10.10
CA GLN A 173 -12.43 2.27 9.84
C GLN A 173 -13.36 1.87 8.68
N SER A 174 -12.98 0.82 7.96
CA SER A 174 -13.81 0.29 6.87
C SER A 174 -15.16 -0.20 7.39
N ARG A 175 -16.21 -0.01 6.59
CA ARG A 175 -17.55 -0.55 6.87
C ARG A 175 -17.63 -2.08 6.74
N ALA A 176 -16.64 -2.70 6.10
CA ALA A 176 -16.67 -4.11 5.73
C ALA A 176 -15.83 -5.01 6.67
N ILE A 177 -15.37 -4.49 7.81
CA ILE A 177 -14.60 -5.28 8.77
C ILE A 177 -15.46 -6.41 9.33
N LYS A 178 -15.01 -7.65 9.13
CA LYS A 178 -15.65 -8.87 9.62
C LYS A 178 -14.61 -9.98 9.81
N PRO A 179 -14.93 -11.09 10.48
CA PRO A 179 -14.07 -12.26 10.49
C PRO A 179 -13.96 -12.85 9.08
N VAL A 180 -12.82 -13.45 8.76
CA VAL A 180 -12.68 -14.27 7.54
C VAL A 180 -13.25 -15.66 7.83
N ASP A 181 -14.01 -16.22 6.90
CA ASP A 181 -14.52 -17.59 7.03
C ASP A 181 -13.36 -18.60 7.00
N GLY A 182 -13.38 -19.61 7.89
CA GLY A 182 -12.27 -20.53 8.20
C GLY A 182 -11.80 -21.49 7.09
N MET A 183 -12.12 -21.25 5.82
CA MET A 183 -11.58 -22.01 4.69
C MET A 183 -10.61 -21.15 3.88
N THR A 184 -9.30 -21.28 4.17
CA THR A 184 -8.37 -22.10 3.35
C THR A 184 -6.91 -21.92 3.79
N PRO A 185 -6.16 -23.01 3.99
CA PRO A 185 -4.74 -23.05 3.64
C PRO A 185 -4.60 -23.69 2.26
N ASN A 186 -4.14 -22.92 1.28
CA ASN A 186 -3.29 -23.47 0.22
C ASN A 186 -2.17 -22.47 0.04
N ARG A 187 -1.14 -22.64 0.88
CA ARG A 187 0.19 -22.09 0.63
C ARG A 187 0.71 -22.80 -0.63
N PHE A 188 1.01 -22.02 -1.67
CA PHE A 188 1.91 -22.46 -2.74
C PHE A 188 3.35 -22.18 -2.31
#